data_AF-A0A453DQ28-F1
#
_entry.id   AF-A0A453DQ28-F1
#
_cell.length_a   1.000
_cell.length_b   1.000
_cell.length_c   1.000
_cell.angle_alpha   90.00
_cell.angle_beta   90.00
_cell.angle_gamma   90.00
#
_symmetry.space_group_name_H-M   'P 1'
#
loop_
_entity.id
_entity.type
_entity.pdbx_description
1 polymer ?
#
loop_
_entity_poly.entity_id
_entity_poly.type
_entity_poly.pdbx_seq_one_letter_code
_entity_poly.pdbx_strand_id
1 'polypeptide(L)'
;MLPGTAGVWRISAINDAGGWEDRTTVEDMDLAVRTALLGWKFVYVGAVKVGSELPSTFKAYRFQQHRWSCGPANLFKKMLLDILRNKKVSFWSKLHLLYDFFFVGKIAAHTVTFIYYCFAIPVSVFFPEIQIPLWGVVYVPTVITLCKALGSPSSFHLVILWVLFDNVMSLHRIKATITGLLDTRRVNEWVVTEKLGDANKTEPAMEGLDDVQVIDVELSTPLVPKLEKRRTRLWDKYNCSEIFVGTCIIICGCYDVLYAKKGYCIYLFIQGLAFLVIGFEYIGTRPPSTE
;
A
#
# COMPACT_ATOMS: atom_id res chain seq x y z
N MET A 1 -4.71 2.72 -14.44
CA MET A 1 -4.47 1.37 -13.88
C MET A 1 -5.82 0.71 -13.76
N LEU A 2 -6.02 -0.47 -14.35
CA LEU A 2 -7.21 -1.27 -14.03
C LEU A 2 -6.99 -1.90 -12.66
N PRO A 3 -7.93 -1.71 -11.71
CA PRO A 3 -7.91 -2.51 -10.50
C PRO A 3 -8.25 -3.97 -10.85
N GLY A 4 -7.77 -4.92 -10.03
CA GLY A 4 -8.20 -6.32 -10.11
C GLY A 4 -9.71 -6.54 -9.88
N THR A 5 -10.43 -5.50 -9.45
CA THR A 5 -11.90 -5.50 -9.29
C THR A 5 -12.53 -4.36 -10.08
N ALA A 6 -13.82 -4.47 -10.40
CA ALA A 6 -14.59 -3.47 -11.16
C ALA A 6 -14.00 -3.11 -12.56
N GLY A 7 -13.06 -3.91 -13.07
CA GLY A 7 -12.52 -3.81 -14.42
C GLY A 7 -13.18 -4.79 -15.37
N VAL A 8 -13.43 -4.36 -16.62
CA VAL A 8 -13.94 -5.24 -17.69
C VAL A 8 -12.85 -5.39 -18.75
N TRP A 9 -12.57 -6.64 -19.12
CA TRP A 9 -11.55 -6.97 -20.11
C TRP A 9 -12.19 -7.52 -21.38
N ARG A 10 -11.66 -7.11 -22.52
CA ARG A 10 -11.94 -7.82 -23.78
C ARG A 10 -11.18 -9.15 -23.75
N ILE A 11 -11.87 -10.25 -24.03
CA ILE A 11 -11.26 -11.59 -24.08
C ILE A 11 -10.07 -11.60 -25.07
N SER A 12 -10.22 -10.95 -26.22
CA SER A 12 -9.12 -10.81 -27.20
C SER A 12 -7.87 -10.16 -26.61
N ALA A 13 -8.02 -9.13 -25.77
CA ALA A 13 -6.89 -8.45 -25.16
C ALA A 13 -6.14 -9.34 -24.15
N ILE A 14 -6.88 -10.16 -23.40
CA ILE A 14 -6.29 -11.14 -22.48
C ILE A 14 -5.50 -12.18 -23.29
N ASN A 15 -6.11 -12.72 -24.34
CA ASN A 15 -5.47 -13.74 -25.18
C ASN A 15 -4.22 -13.20 -25.88
N ASP A 16 -4.29 -11.99 -26.43
CA ASP A 16 -3.15 -11.34 -27.09
C ASP A 16 -1.97 -11.12 -26.12
N ALA A 17 -2.26 -10.84 -24.85
CA ALA A 17 -1.24 -10.67 -23.82
C ALA A 17 -0.63 -11.99 -23.32
N GLY A 18 -1.16 -13.15 -23.73
CA GLY A 18 -0.73 -14.46 -23.26
C GLY A 18 -1.44 -14.93 -21.99
N GLY A 19 -2.59 -14.36 -21.65
CA GLY A 19 -3.38 -14.77 -20.50
C GLY A 19 -2.91 -14.19 -19.15
N TRP A 20 -3.43 -14.78 -18.08
CA TRP A 20 -3.04 -14.46 -16.70
C TRP A 20 -1.76 -15.19 -16.34
N GLU A 21 -0.82 -14.48 -15.72
CA GLU A 21 0.45 -15.05 -15.25
C GLU A 21 0.55 -14.93 -13.73
N ASP A 22 1.05 -15.99 -13.08
CA ASP A 22 1.18 -16.10 -11.62
C ASP A 22 2.55 -15.63 -11.09
N ARG A 23 3.40 -15.08 -11.97
CA ARG A 23 4.77 -14.66 -11.65
C ARG A 23 4.88 -13.56 -10.58
N THR A 24 3.79 -12.84 -10.28
CA THR A 24 3.75 -11.78 -9.25
C THR A 24 2.40 -11.75 -8.54
N THR A 25 2.37 -11.24 -7.31
CA THR A 25 1.16 -11.05 -6.48
C THR A 25 0.21 -9.91 -6.95
N VAL A 26 0.49 -9.35 -8.13
CA VAL A 26 -0.21 -8.24 -8.78
C VAL A 26 -0.46 -8.60 -10.24
N GLU A 27 -1.10 -9.75 -10.44
CA GLU A 27 -1.43 -10.35 -11.73
C GLU A 27 -2.29 -9.41 -12.61
N ASP A 28 -3.14 -8.61 -11.98
CA ASP A 28 -3.97 -7.59 -12.62
C ASP A 28 -3.12 -6.50 -13.28
N MET A 29 -2.12 -6.02 -12.56
CA MET A 29 -1.21 -4.99 -13.03
C MET A 29 -0.23 -5.55 -14.06
N ASP A 30 0.25 -6.79 -13.88
CA ASP A 30 1.06 -7.50 -14.87
C ASP A 30 0.38 -7.59 -16.23
N LEU A 31 -0.88 -8.07 -16.23
CA LEU A 31 -1.71 -8.14 -17.43
C LEU A 31 -1.95 -6.74 -18.03
N ALA A 32 -2.19 -5.73 -17.20
CA ALA A 32 -2.37 -4.35 -17.66
C ALA A 32 -1.12 -3.79 -18.34
N VAL A 33 0.08 -4.08 -17.83
CA VAL A 33 1.33 -3.64 -18.45
C VAL A 33 1.55 -4.37 -19.77
N ARG A 34 1.37 -5.70 -19.82
CA ARG A 34 1.52 -6.48 -21.06
C ARG A 34 0.56 -6.05 -22.16
N THR A 35 -0.71 -5.85 -21.82
CA THR A 35 -1.72 -5.37 -22.78
C THR A 35 -1.42 -3.94 -23.25
N ALA A 36 -0.97 -3.04 -22.36
CA ALA A 36 -0.51 -1.70 -22.75
C ALA A 36 0.64 -1.76 -23.76
N LEU A 37 1.60 -2.65 -23.55
CA LEU A 37 2.76 -2.88 -24.42
C LEU A 37 2.37 -3.48 -25.80
N LEU A 38 1.15 -3.98 -25.93
CA LEU A 38 0.57 -4.43 -27.21
C LEU A 38 -0.25 -3.34 -27.90
N GLY A 39 -0.36 -2.15 -27.31
CA GLY A 39 -1.09 -1.01 -27.88
C GLY A 39 -2.58 -0.99 -27.52
N TRP A 40 -3.05 -1.88 -26.64
CA TRP A 40 -4.41 -1.81 -26.12
C TRP A 40 -4.61 -0.53 -25.31
N LYS A 41 -5.80 0.06 -25.44
CA LYS A 41 -6.17 1.30 -24.74
C LYS A 41 -7.10 1.00 -23.58
N PHE A 42 -6.88 1.70 -22.48
CA PHE A 42 -7.73 1.63 -21.28
C PHE A 42 -8.67 2.82 -21.23
N VAL A 43 -9.94 2.55 -20.91
CA VAL A 43 -10.97 3.57 -20.74
C VAL A 43 -11.41 3.56 -19.28
N TYR A 44 -11.36 4.72 -18.63
CA TYR A 44 -11.86 4.91 -17.27
C TYR A 44 -13.23 5.59 -17.33
N VAL A 45 -14.23 4.98 -16.68
CA VAL A 45 -15.61 5.49 -16.63
C VAL A 45 -15.95 5.84 -15.18
N GLY A 46 -15.71 7.10 -14.79
CA GLY A 46 -15.92 7.55 -13.40
C GLY A 46 -17.39 7.64 -12.96
N ALA A 47 -18.35 7.52 -13.90
CA ALA A 47 -19.78 7.51 -13.60
C ALA A 47 -20.26 6.19 -12.97
N VAL A 48 -19.57 5.08 -13.27
CA VAL A 48 -19.93 3.75 -12.74
C VAL A 48 -19.17 3.53 -11.45
N LYS A 49 -19.91 3.37 -10.35
CA LYS A 49 -19.36 3.15 -9.01
C LYS A 49 -19.75 1.77 -8.52
N VAL A 50 -18.77 1.01 -8.03
CA VAL A 50 -18.98 -0.32 -7.44
C VAL A 50 -18.59 -0.23 -5.96
N GLY A 51 -19.50 -0.65 -5.08
CA GLY A 51 -19.18 -0.76 -3.66
C GLY A 51 -18.07 -1.77 -3.44
N SER A 52 -17.05 -1.39 -2.66
CA SER A 52 -15.97 -2.28 -2.26
C SER A 52 -15.87 -2.32 -0.75
N GLU A 53 -15.66 -3.51 -0.22
CA GLU A 53 -15.33 -3.69 1.17
C GLU A 53 -13.89 -3.22 1.44
N LEU A 54 -13.71 -2.47 2.52
CA LEU A 54 -12.40 -2.02 3.01
C LEU A 54 -11.89 -2.98 4.09
N PRO A 55 -10.57 -3.07 4.31
CA PRO A 55 -10.02 -3.88 5.38
C PRO A 55 -10.64 -3.50 6.74
N SER A 56 -11.19 -4.50 7.43
CA SER A 56 -11.91 -4.33 8.70
C SER A 56 -10.99 -4.10 9.90
N THR A 57 -9.70 -4.46 9.78
CA THR A 57 -8.69 -4.28 10.81
C THR A 57 -7.45 -3.58 10.26
N PHE A 58 -6.72 -2.88 11.12
CA PHE A 58 -5.48 -2.21 10.75
C PHE A 58 -4.42 -3.22 10.28
N LYS A 59 -4.38 -4.41 10.91
CA LYS A 59 -3.50 -5.50 10.49
C LYS A 59 -3.78 -5.95 9.06
N ALA A 60 -5.05 -6.16 8.70
CA ALA A 60 -5.45 -6.48 7.34
C ALA A 60 -5.10 -5.36 6.35
N TYR A 61 -5.31 -4.10 6.73
CA TYR A 61 -4.90 -2.95 5.94
C TYR A 61 -3.38 -2.93 5.69
N ARG A 62 -2.55 -3.19 6.71
CA ARG A 62 -1.10 -3.26 6.53
C ARG A 62 -0.68 -4.37 5.58
N PHE A 63 -1.27 -5.56 5.66
CA PHE A 63 -0.99 -6.63 4.70
C PHE A 63 -1.36 -6.23 3.28
N GLN A 64 -2.52 -5.59 3.09
CA GLN A 64 -2.93 -5.06 1.79
C GLN A 64 -1.92 -4.02 1.26
N GLN A 65 -1.54 -3.04 2.08
CA GLN A 65 -0.56 -2.01 1.70
C GLN A 65 0.83 -2.59 1.40
N HIS A 66 1.24 -3.63 2.14
CA HIS A 66 2.49 -4.35 1.86
C HIS A 66 2.45 -4.93 0.46
N ARG A 67 1.38 -5.66 0.11
CA ARG A 67 1.21 -6.27 -1.22
C ARG A 67 1.17 -5.21 -2.33
N TRP A 68 0.45 -4.11 -2.10
CA TRP A 68 0.33 -3.01 -3.07
C TRP A 68 1.63 -2.21 -3.28
N SER A 69 2.62 -2.35 -2.40
CA SER A 69 3.93 -1.71 -2.55
C SER A 69 5.00 -2.70 -3.04
N CYS A 70 4.99 -3.91 -2.48
CA CYS A 70 5.91 -5.00 -2.81
C CYS A 70 5.67 -5.57 -4.20
N GLY A 71 4.41 -5.87 -4.55
CA GLY A 71 4.03 -6.45 -5.84
C GLY A 71 4.49 -5.60 -7.02
N PRO A 72 4.17 -4.29 -7.07
CA PRO A 72 4.64 -3.44 -8.15
C PRO A 72 6.14 -3.26 -8.25
N ALA A 73 6.84 -3.25 -7.11
CA ALA A 73 8.28 -3.16 -7.10
C ALA A 73 8.94 -4.42 -7.70
N ASN A 74 8.41 -5.61 -7.39
CA ASN A 74 8.85 -6.85 -8.02
C ASN A 74 8.51 -6.87 -9.51
N LEU A 75 7.27 -6.48 -9.86
CA LEU A 75 6.84 -6.42 -11.26
C LEU A 75 7.73 -5.49 -12.10
N PHE A 76 8.06 -4.32 -11.55
CA PHE A 76 8.95 -3.36 -12.21
C PHE A 76 10.27 -4.01 -12.62
N LYS A 77 10.92 -4.74 -11.69
CA LYS A 77 12.18 -5.43 -11.96
C LYS A 77 12.05 -6.49 -13.05
N LYS A 78 10.96 -7.28 -13.01
CA LYS A 78 10.72 -8.35 -13.98
C LYS A 78 10.41 -7.81 -15.38
N MET A 79 9.61 -6.75 -15.48
CA MET A 79 9.15 -6.21 -16.76
C MET A 79 10.04 -5.10 -17.34
N LEU A 80 11.04 -4.61 -16.61
CA LEU A 80 11.90 -3.49 -17.05
C LEU A 80 12.50 -3.74 -18.44
N LEU A 81 13.10 -4.91 -18.65
CA LEU A 81 13.73 -5.27 -19.92
C LEU A 81 12.70 -5.42 -21.04
N ASP A 82 11.54 -5.98 -20.74
CA ASP A 82 10.47 -6.18 -21.73
C ASP A 82 9.89 -4.84 -22.19
N ILE A 83 9.68 -3.90 -21.27
CA ILE A 83 9.21 -2.53 -21.59
C ILE A 83 10.23 -1.82 -22.48
N LEU A 84 11.52 -1.90 -22.15
CA LEU A 84 12.58 -1.25 -22.91
C LEU A 84 12.72 -1.82 -24.32
N ARG A 85 12.68 -3.16 -24.46
CA ARG A 85 12.85 -3.86 -25.75
C ARG A 85 11.63 -3.81 -26.66
N ASN A 86 10.44 -3.53 -26.14
CA ASN A 86 9.22 -3.52 -26.92
C ASN A 86 9.27 -2.49 -28.07
N LYS A 87 9.06 -2.90 -29.32
CA LYS A 87 9.09 -1.99 -30.49
C LYS A 87 7.72 -1.44 -30.89
N LYS A 88 6.64 -1.95 -30.31
CA LYS A 88 5.25 -1.61 -30.67
C LYS A 88 4.80 -0.28 -30.06
N VAL A 89 5.24 0.03 -28.84
CA VAL A 89 4.87 1.27 -28.15
C VAL A 89 5.89 2.39 -28.34
N SER A 90 5.40 3.63 -28.34
CA SER A 90 6.23 4.82 -28.48
C SER A 90 7.21 4.97 -27.31
N PHE A 91 8.32 5.67 -27.55
CA PHE A 91 9.30 6.00 -26.50
C PHE A 91 8.65 6.73 -25.31
N TRP A 92 7.77 7.70 -25.58
CA TRP A 92 7.07 8.45 -24.54
C TRP A 92 6.15 7.56 -23.69
N SER A 93 5.42 6.64 -24.31
CA SER A 93 4.60 5.68 -23.58
C SER A 93 5.44 4.79 -22.65
N LYS A 94 6.63 4.38 -23.08
CA LYS A 94 7.57 3.64 -22.21
C LYS A 94 8.08 4.52 -21.07
N LEU A 95 8.43 5.76 -21.36
CA LEU A 95 8.91 6.70 -20.33
C LEU A 95 7.84 6.94 -19.28
N HIS A 96 6.58 7.22 -19.69
CA HIS A 96 5.46 7.35 -18.76
C HIS A 96 5.26 6.08 -17.91
N LEU A 97 5.37 4.90 -18.52
CA LEU A 97 5.19 3.63 -17.80
C LEU A 97 6.33 3.37 -16.79
N LEU A 98 7.58 3.61 -17.17
CA LEU A 98 8.73 3.39 -16.30
C LEU A 98 8.86 4.48 -15.22
N TYR A 99 8.76 5.74 -15.63
CA TYR A 99 8.98 6.89 -14.77
C TYR A 99 7.73 7.22 -13.94
N ASP A 100 6.61 7.62 -14.56
CA ASP A 100 5.45 8.06 -13.79
C ASP A 100 4.79 6.89 -13.05
N PHE A 101 4.52 5.79 -13.76
CA PHE A 101 3.75 4.69 -13.20
C PHE A 101 4.54 3.85 -12.19
N PHE A 102 5.71 3.32 -12.56
CA PHE A 102 6.50 2.49 -11.65
C PHE A 102 7.38 3.30 -10.69
N PHE A 103 8.21 4.22 -11.20
CA PHE A 103 9.19 4.89 -10.36
C PHE A 103 8.56 5.93 -9.42
N VAL A 104 7.91 6.96 -9.95
CA VAL A 104 7.33 8.05 -9.16
C VAL A 104 6.20 7.51 -8.28
N GLY A 105 5.22 6.83 -8.88
CA GLY A 105 4.00 6.41 -8.21
C GLY A 105 4.18 5.29 -7.19
N LYS A 106 5.11 4.34 -7.40
CA LYS A 106 5.22 3.14 -6.54
C LYS A 106 6.48 3.08 -5.69
N ILE A 107 7.49 3.91 -5.97
CA ILE A 107 8.77 3.89 -5.24
C ILE A 107 9.06 5.28 -4.65
N ALA A 108 9.22 6.30 -5.50
CA ALA A 108 9.76 7.59 -5.08
C ALA A 108 8.82 8.34 -4.13
N ALA A 109 7.51 8.36 -4.40
CA ALA A 109 6.55 9.13 -3.59
C ALA A 109 6.60 8.75 -2.09
N HIS A 110 6.54 7.45 -1.77
CA HIS A 110 6.60 6.99 -0.38
C HIS A 110 8.01 7.11 0.22
N THR A 111 9.05 6.86 -0.58
CA THR A 111 10.46 6.98 -0.17
C THR A 111 10.81 8.41 0.22
N VAL A 112 10.47 9.38 -0.63
CA VAL A 112 10.70 10.81 -0.39
C VAL A 112 9.92 11.27 0.83
N THR A 113 8.65 10.86 0.97
CA THR A 113 7.82 11.20 2.13
C THR A 113 8.51 10.76 3.43
N PHE A 114 8.90 9.49 3.55
CA PHE A 114 9.57 9.00 4.75
C PHE A 114 10.91 9.69 5.01
N ILE A 115 11.77 9.76 4.00
CA ILE A 115 13.10 10.35 4.15
C ILE A 115 12.98 11.80 4.58
N TYR A 116 12.03 12.55 4.03
CA TYR A 116 11.88 13.96 4.36
C TYR A 116 11.30 14.16 5.77
N TYR A 117 10.12 13.59 6.02
CA TYR A 117 9.33 13.87 7.23
C TYR A 117 9.79 13.09 8.46
N CYS A 118 10.29 11.87 8.27
CA CYS A 118 10.62 10.95 9.36
C CYS A 118 12.14 10.82 9.58
N PHE A 119 12.97 11.38 8.68
CA PHE A 119 14.42 11.33 8.82
C PHE A 119 15.08 12.70 8.71
N ALA A 120 14.91 13.44 7.60
CA ALA A 120 15.60 14.70 7.36
C ALA A 120 15.21 15.79 8.37
N ILE A 121 13.91 15.96 8.66
CA ILE A 121 13.45 16.92 9.68
C ILE A 121 14.00 16.56 11.07
N PRO A 122 13.83 15.33 11.60
CA PRO A 122 14.43 14.94 12.88
C PRO A 122 15.95 15.10 12.93
N VAL A 123 16.68 14.68 11.89
CA VAL A 123 18.14 14.80 11.84
C VAL A 123 18.59 16.25 11.79
N SER A 124 17.86 17.11 11.08
CA SER A 124 18.18 18.54 11.01
C SER A 124 18.18 19.21 12.37
N VAL A 125 17.48 18.68 13.38
CA VAL A 125 17.51 19.22 14.74
C VAL A 125 18.90 19.10 15.39
N PHE A 126 19.67 18.06 15.07
CA PHE A 126 21.01 17.86 15.62
C PHE A 126 22.09 18.67 14.90
N PHE A 127 21.89 18.94 13.61
CA PHE A 127 22.88 19.60 12.76
C PHE A 127 22.40 21.00 12.39
N PRO A 128 22.91 22.07 13.04
CA PRO A 128 22.51 23.44 12.74
C PRO A 128 22.82 23.84 11.29
N GLU A 129 23.80 23.19 10.66
CA GLU A 129 24.18 23.39 9.25
C GLU A 129 23.08 22.96 8.28
N ILE A 130 22.22 22.01 8.68
CA ILE A 130 21.09 21.58 7.87
C ILE A 130 19.93 22.55 8.08
N GLN A 131 19.86 23.55 7.21
CA GLN A 131 18.74 24.47 7.12
C GLN A 131 17.77 23.99 6.04
N ILE A 132 16.62 23.47 6.47
CA ILE A 132 15.57 23.07 5.55
C ILE A 132 14.76 24.31 5.18
N PRO A 133 14.59 24.64 3.90
CA PRO A 133 13.89 25.85 3.50
C PRO A 133 12.39 25.76 3.83
N LEU A 134 11.80 26.90 4.21
CA LEU A 134 10.39 27.00 4.60
C LEU A 134 9.41 26.47 3.54
N TRP A 135 9.73 26.69 2.26
CA TRP A 135 8.90 26.20 1.17
C TRP A 135 8.80 24.68 1.13
N GLY A 136 9.86 23.97 1.55
CA GLY A 136 9.88 22.51 1.59
C GLY A 136 9.12 21.95 2.79
N VAL A 137 9.24 22.59 3.96
CA VAL A 137 8.64 22.09 5.22
C VAL A 137 7.17 22.46 5.35
N VAL A 138 6.76 23.61 4.81
CA VAL A 138 5.42 24.17 5.02
C VAL A 138 4.64 24.28 3.73
N TYR A 139 5.17 24.96 2.70
CA TYR A 139 4.36 25.27 1.51
C TYR A 139 4.05 24.05 0.65
N VAL A 140 5.06 23.29 0.24
CA VAL A 140 4.87 22.08 -0.58
C VAL A 140 3.94 21.06 0.10
N PRO A 141 4.14 20.71 1.39
CA PRO A 141 3.29 19.76 2.09
C PRO A 141 1.85 20.26 2.23
N THR A 142 1.68 21.56 2.52
CA THR A 142 0.35 22.18 2.65
C THR A 142 -0.38 22.15 1.32
N VAL A 143 0.27 22.53 0.22
CA VAL A 143 -0.33 22.50 -1.11
C VAL A 143 -0.73 21.07 -1.51
N ILE A 144 0.15 20.08 -1.32
CA ILE A 144 -0.16 18.67 -1.60
C ILE A 144 -1.37 18.21 -0.78
N THR A 145 -1.40 18.56 0.50
CA THR A 145 -2.46 18.18 1.43
C THR A 145 -3.79 18.83 1.06
N LEU A 146 -3.78 20.12 0.72
CA LEU A 146 -4.97 20.83 0.24
C LEU A 146 -5.48 20.25 -1.07
N CYS A 147 -4.61 20.00 -2.06
CA CYS A 147 -4.99 19.38 -3.32
C CYS A 147 -5.66 18.00 -3.10
N LYS A 148 -5.16 17.20 -2.15
CA LYS A 148 -5.80 15.93 -1.79
C LYS A 148 -7.15 16.13 -1.11
N ALA A 149 -7.24 17.10 -0.19
CA ALA A 149 -8.47 17.39 0.53
C ALA A 149 -9.58 17.94 -0.39
N LEU A 150 -9.23 18.69 -1.44
CA LEU A 150 -10.18 19.14 -2.46
C LEU A 150 -10.82 17.98 -3.24
N GLY A 151 -10.13 16.84 -3.37
CA GLY A 151 -10.67 15.64 -4.00
C GLY A 151 -11.70 14.90 -3.15
N SER A 152 -11.76 15.18 -1.83
CA SER A 152 -12.66 14.52 -0.87
C SER A 152 -13.09 15.48 0.25
N PRO A 153 -13.88 16.52 -0.07
CA PRO A 153 -14.20 17.61 0.86
C PRO A 153 -14.91 17.13 2.14
N SER A 154 -15.68 16.04 2.06
CA SER A 154 -16.35 15.43 3.22
C SER A 154 -15.39 14.98 4.32
N SER A 155 -14.14 14.68 3.98
CA SER A 155 -13.13 14.12 4.87
C SER A 155 -12.09 15.15 5.34
N PHE A 156 -12.34 16.45 5.12
CA PHE A 156 -11.40 17.53 5.45
C PHE A 156 -11.00 17.52 6.94
N HIS A 157 -11.93 17.18 7.84
CA HIS A 157 -11.69 17.09 9.28
C HIS A 157 -10.65 16.04 9.67
N LEU A 158 -10.35 15.05 8.81
CA LEU A 158 -9.37 13.99 9.05
C LEU A 158 -7.99 14.29 8.48
N VAL A 159 -7.78 15.45 7.84
CA VAL A 159 -6.57 15.76 7.08
C VAL A 159 -5.29 15.66 7.94
N ILE A 160 -5.31 16.20 9.16
CA ILE A 160 -4.14 16.14 10.06
C ILE A 160 -3.82 14.68 10.43
N LEU A 161 -4.84 13.92 10.81
CA LEU A 161 -4.69 12.49 11.13
C LEU A 161 -4.19 11.70 9.93
N TRP A 162 -4.69 12.02 8.73
CA TRP A 162 -4.27 11.39 7.48
C TRP A 162 -2.79 11.67 7.16
N VAL A 163 -2.30 12.90 7.32
CA VAL A 163 -0.87 13.23 7.10
C VAL A 163 0.02 12.43 8.06
N LEU A 164 -0.31 12.43 9.35
CA LEU A 164 0.45 11.68 10.36
C LEU A 164 0.45 10.18 10.04
N PHE A 165 -0.70 9.64 9.68
CA PHE A 165 -0.88 8.25 9.30
C PHE A 165 -0.11 7.89 8.02
N ASP A 166 -0.16 8.72 6.98
CA ASP A 166 0.56 8.50 5.72
C ASP A 166 2.08 8.51 5.94
N ASN A 167 2.57 9.40 6.82
CA ASN A 167 3.97 9.41 7.24
C ASN A 167 4.38 8.12 7.96
N VAL A 168 3.54 7.56 8.85
CA VAL A 168 3.83 6.27 9.47
C VAL A 168 3.79 5.13 8.46
N MET A 169 2.76 5.12 7.59
CA MET A 169 2.61 4.11 6.55
C MET A 169 3.73 4.17 5.50
N SER A 170 4.37 5.32 5.30
CA SER A 170 5.50 5.46 4.37
C SER A 170 6.65 4.52 4.72
N LEU A 171 6.95 4.31 6.02
CA LEU A 171 7.95 3.33 6.48
C LEU A 171 7.58 1.91 6.05
N HIS A 172 6.32 1.53 6.27
CA HIS A 172 5.81 0.20 5.90
C HIS A 172 5.88 -0.02 4.39
N ARG A 173 5.48 0.98 3.61
CA ARG A 173 5.54 0.93 2.15
C ARG A 173 6.97 0.84 1.64
N ILE A 174 7.92 1.60 2.19
CA ILE A 174 9.35 1.51 1.81
C ILE A 174 9.92 0.13 2.09
N LYS A 175 9.64 -0.43 3.27
CA LYS A 175 10.09 -1.79 3.60
C LYS A 175 9.56 -2.79 2.58
N ALA A 176 8.27 -2.72 2.26
CA ALA A 176 7.63 -3.57 1.27
C ALA A 176 8.24 -3.37 -0.14
N THR A 177 8.50 -2.14 -0.55
CA THR A 177 9.14 -1.81 -1.83
C THR A 177 10.56 -2.38 -1.91
N ILE A 178 11.37 -2.23 -0.86
CA ILE A 178 12.72 -2.82 -0.79
C ILE A 178 12.64 -4.34 -0.86
N THR A 179 11.73 -4.96 -0.09
CA THR A 179 11.47 -6.41 -0.14
C THR A 179 11.12 -6.88 -1.55
N GLY A 180 10.29 -6.12 -2.28
CA GLY A 180 9.92 -6.39 -3.68
C GLY A 180 11.08 -6.25 -4.66
N LEU A 181 11.90 -5.19 -4.55
CA LEU A 181 13.06 -4.98 -5.41
C LEU A 181 14.15 -6.05 -5.20
N LEU A 182 14.34 -6.47 -3.95
CA LEU A 182 15.31 -7.51 -3.58
C LEU A 182 14.82 -8.94 -3.86
N ASP A 183 13.58 -9.12 -4.32
CA ASP A 183 12.96 -10.42 -4.63
C ASP A 183 13.12 -11.45 -3.48
N THR A 184 12.92 -10.99 -2.24
CA THR A 184 13.02 -11.86 -1.06
C THR A 184 11.83 -12.83 -0.98
N ARG A 185 11.99 -14.00 -0.32
CA ARG A 185 10.93 -15.04 -0.26
C ARG A 185 9.53 -14.55 0.19
N ARG A 186 9.44 -13.43 0.92
CA ARG A 186 8.18 -12.81 1.37
C ARG A 186 7.39 -12.12 0.25
N VAL A 187 7.96 -11.95 -0.93
CA VAL A 187 7.32 -11.27 -2.06
C VAL A 187 6.13 -12.07 -2.62
N ASN A 188 6.21 -13.40 -2.53
CA ASN A 188 5.17 -14.32 -3.00
C ASN A 188 4.19 -14.74 -1.90
N GLU A 189 4.35 -14.23 -0.67
CA GLU A 189 3.50 -14.61 0.45
C GLU A 189 2.14 -13.88 0.34
N TRP A 190 1.15 -14.58 -0.22
CA TRP A 190 -0.23 -14.11 -0.27
C TRP A 190 -0.92 -14.39 1.06
N VAL A 191 -0.84 -13.44 1.99
CA VAL A 191 -1.72 -13.45 3.16
C VAL A 191 -3.11 -12.99 2.72
N VAL A 192 -4.10 -13.88 2.81
CA VAL A 192 -5.49 -13.57 2.54
C VAL A 192 -5.99 -12.58 3.60
N THR A 193 -6.43 -11.41 3.17
CA THR A 193 -7.14 -10.48 4.05
C THR A 193 -8.55 -11.00 4.22
N GLU A 194 -8.87 -11.49 5.42
CA GLU A 194 -10.24 -11.89 5.76
C GLU A 194 -11.19 -10.70 5.57
N LYS A 195 -12.25 -10.93 4.81
CA LYS A 195 -13.37 -10.02 4.63
C LYS A 195 -14.45 -10.33 5.66
N LEU A 196 -15.17 -9.32 6.15
CA LEU A 196 -16.32 -9.50 7.04
C LEU A 196 -17.35 -10.46 6.43
N GLY A 197 -17.56 -10.39 5.11
CA GLY A 197 -18.47 -11.30 4.41
C GLY A 197 -18.07 -12.77 4.46
N ASP A 198 -16.79 -13.10 4.62
CA ASP A 198 -16.33 -14.49 4.76
C ASP A 198 -16.46 -15.01 6.20
N ALA A 199 -16.42 -14.13 7.21
CA ALA A 199 -16.64 -14.49 8.62
C ALA A 199 -18.09 -14.91 8.93
N ASN A 200 -19.05 -14.42 8.13
CA ASN A 200 -20.47 -14.76 8.25
C ASN A 200 -20.90 -16.01 7.48
N LYS A 201 -19.98 -16.70 6.78
CA LYS A 201 -20.26 -18.03 6.23
C LYS A 201 -20.17 -19.07 7.34
N THR A 202 -21.16 -19.09 8.21
CA THR A 202 -21.53 -20.31 8.94
C THR A 202 -21.99 -21.33 7.91
N GLU A 203 -21.61 -22.60 8.08
CA GLU A 203 -21.95 -23.71 7.18
C GLU A 203 -23.40 -23.63 6.70
N PRO A 204 -23.68 -23.78 5.39
CA PRO A 204 -25.06 -23.84 4.93
C PRO A 204 -25.72 -25.05 5.58
N ALA A 205 -26.69 -24.80 6.46
CA ALA A 205 -27.61 -25.82 6.92
C ALA A 205 -28.34 -26.37 5.69
N MET A 206 -28.09 -27.65 5.37
CA MET A 206 -28.85 -28.37 4.36
C MET A 206 -30.26 -28.60 4.89
N GLU A 207 -31.21 -27.75 4.53
CA GLU A 207 -32.63 -28.09 4.52
C GLU A 207 -33.29 -27.58 3.22
N GLY A 208 -33.50 -28.52 2.30
CA GLY A 208 -34.60 -28.62 1.34
C GLY A 208 -34.94 -27.42 0.45
N LEU A 209 -34.50 -27.46 -0.81
CA LEU A 209 -35.41 -27.26 -1.95
C LEU A 209 -34.76 -27.83 -3.23
N ASP A 210 -35.43 -28.81 -3.83
CA ASP A 210 -35.05 -29.50 -5.05
C ASP A 210 -35.08 -28.58 -6.30
N ASP A 211 -34.29 -28.98 -7.31
CA ASP A 211 -34.24 -28.49 -8.70
C ASP A 211 -33.47 -27.20 -9.03
N VAL A 212 -32.14 -27.22 -8.84
CA VAL A 212 -31.19 -26.60 -9.78
C VAL A 212 -30.02 -27.57 -10.01
N GLN A 213 -29.85 -28.08 -11.22
CA GLN A 213 -28.64 -28.82 -11.60
C GLN A 213 -27.44 -27.86 -11.65
N VAL A 214 -26.77 -27.72 -10.51
CA VAL A 214 -25.42 -27.17 -10.42
C VAL A 214 -24.48 -28.28 -10.86
N ILE A 215 -23.66 -28.02 -11.86
CA ILE A 215 -22.59 -28.93 -12.26
C ILE A 215 -21.59 -28.96 -11.10
N ASP A 216 -21.64 -30.03 -10.30
CA ASP A 216 -20.70 -30.29 -9.22
C ASP A 216 -19.33 -30.61 -9.82
N VAL A 217 -18.52 -29.56 -10.00
CA VAL A 217 -17.08 -29.73 -10.11
C VAL A 217 -16.62 -30.11 -8.71
N GLU A 218 -16.27 -31.39 -8.52
CA GLU A 218 -15.56 -31.86 -7.33
C GLU A 218 -14.36 -30.93 -7.10
N LEU A 219 -14.51 -30.03 -6.12
CA LEU A 219 -13.45 -29.13 -5.69
C LEU A 219 -12.41 -30.01 -5.01
N SER A 220 -11.48 -30.52 -5.82
CA SER A 220 -10.30 -31.25 -5.37
C SER A 220 -9.73 -30.53 -4.15
N THR A 221 -9.63 -31.30 -3.07
CA THR A 221 -9.03 -30.97 -1.77
C THR A 221 -8.02 -29.81 -1.84
N PRO A 222 -8.08 -28.81 -0.94
CA PRO A 222 -7.15 -27.70 -0.97
C PRO A 222 -5.72 -28.23 -0.85
N LEU A 223 -4.95 -28.11 -1.93
CA LEU A 223 -3.53 -28.46 -2.06
C LEU A 223 -2.59 -27.59 -1.20
N VAL A 224 -3.14 -26.75 -0.32
CA VAL A 224 -2.36 -25.88 0.56
C VAL A 224 -2.25 -26.57 1.93
N PRO A 225 -1.05 -26.91 2.40
CA PRO A 225 -0.86 -27.42 3.75
C PRO A 225 -1.47 -26.42 4.76
N LYS A 226 -2.33 -26.90 5.66
CA LYS A 226 -2.78 -26.11 6.81
C LYS A 226 -1.54 -25.58 7.52
N LEU A 227 -1.29 -24.28 7.41
CA LEU A 227 -0.17 -23.62 8.05
C LEU A 227 -0.27 -23.89 9.55
N GLU A 228 0.68 -24.62 10.13
CA GLU A 228 0.77 -24.79 11.58
C GLU A 228 0.67 -23.41 12.23
N LYS A 229 -0.28 -23.25 13.17
CA LYS A 229 -0.41 -22.03 13.97
C LYS A 229 0.87 -21.87 14.79
N ARG A 230 1.85 -21.18 14.21
CA ARG A 230 3.10 -20.80 14.86
C ARG A 230 2.74 -20.05 16.14
N ARG A 231 3.18 -20.58 17.28
CA ARG A 231 3.03 -19.98 18.62
C ARG A 231 3.38 -18.50 18.54
N THR A 232 2.38 -17.62 18.64
CA THR A 232 2.55 -16.17 18.51
C THR A 232 3.51 -15.70 19.60
N ARG A 233 4.70 -15.24 19.22
CA ARG A 233 5.62 -14.62 20.18
C ARG A 233 5.00 -13.29 20.58
N LEU A 234 5.22 -12.84 21.82
CA LEU A 234 4.81 -11.50 22.27
C LEU A 234 5.36 -10.38 21.34
N TRP A 235 6.48 -10.66 20.67
CA TRP A 235 7.08 -9.79 19.65
C TRP A 235 6.29 -9.71 18.34
N ASP A 236 5.40 -10.66 18.04
CA ASP A 236 4.50 -10.60 16.88
C ASP A 236 3.33 -9.62 17.09
N LYS A 237 3.18 -9.10 18.31
CA LYS A 237 2.14 -8.13 18.70
C LYS A 237 2.60 -6.67 18.57
N TYR A 238 3.89 -6.44 18.36
CA TYR A 238 4.45 -5.09 18.33
C TYR A 238 5.22 -4.85 17.04
N ASN A 239 5.01 -3.67 16.46
CA ASN A 239 5.72 -3.21 15.28
C ASN A 239 7.02 -2.52 15.71
N CYS A 240 8.06 -3.31 15.98
CA CYS A 240 9.32 -2.82 16.58
C CYS A 240 9.98 -1.67 15.81
N SER A 241 9.86 -1.64 14.48
CA SER A 241 10.45 -0.56 13.69
C SER A 241 9.76 0.78 13.87
N GLU A 242 8.45 0.77 14.03
CA GLU A 242 7.64 1.95 14.25
C GLU A 242 7.87 2.47 15.66
N ILE A 243 8.01 1.57 16.64
CA ILE A 243 8.41 1.92 18.00
C ILE A 243 9.80 2.56 17.98
N PHE A 244 10.77 1.98 17.27
CA PHE A 244 12.12 2.53 17.15
C PHE A 244 12.11 3.92 16.53
N VAL A 245 11.50 4.08 15.35
CA VAL A 245 11.43 5.37 14.65
C VAL A 245 10.67 6.40 15.49
N GLY A 246 9.54 6.03 16.10
CA GLY A 246 8.77 6.90 16.99
C GLY A 246 9.60 7.38 18.18
N THR A 247 10.32 6.48 18.84
CA THR A 247 11.22 6.82 19.96
C THR A 247 12.32 7.79 19.52
N CYS A 248 12.97 7.53 18.38
CA CYS A 248 13.98 8.45 17.83
C CYS A 248 13.41 9.84 17.56
N ILE A 249 12.22 9.93 16.95
CA ILE A 249 11.57 11.22 16.65
C ILE A 249 11.22 11.97 17.95
N ILE A 250 10.72 11.29 18.98
CA ILE A 250 10.45 11.90 20.29
C ILE A 250 11.74 12.45 20.92
N ILE A 251 12.85 11.69 20.86
CA ILE A 251 14.15 12.16 21.35
C ILE A 251 14.59 13.42 20.59
N CYS A 252 14.39 13.47 19.27
CA CYS A 252 14.67 14.67 18.47
C CYS A 252 13.79 15.85 18.92
N GLY A 253 12.51 15.62 19.21
CA GLY A 253 11.60 16.64 19.75
C GLY A 253 12.07 17.19 21.09
N CYS A 254 12.52 16.33 22.01
CA CYS A 254 13.11 16.75 23.29
C CYS A 254 14.38 17.58 23.07
N TYR A 255 15.25 17.16 22.14
CA TYR A 255 16.46 17.91 21.82
C TYR A 255 16.16 19.28 21.20
N ASP A 256 15.14 19.38 20.34
CA ASP A 256 14.72 20.65 19.75
C ASP A 256 14.28 21.66 20.81
N VAL A 257 13.50 21.21 21.81
CA VAL A 257 13.05 22.07 22.91
C VAL A 257 14.20 22.52 23.81
N LEU A 258 15.10 21.59 24.16
CA LEU A 258 16.15 21.83 25.15
C LEU A 258 17.34 22.61 24.58
N TYR A 259 17.71 22.37 23.32
CA TYR A 259 18.96 22.87 22.75
C TYR A 259 18.77 23.65 21.45
N ALA A 260 18.17 23.04 20.42
CA ALA A 260 18.24 23.59 19.05
C ALA A 260 17.30 24.79 18.81
N LYS A 261 16.13 24.82 19.48
CA LYS A 261 15.08 25.84 19.35
C LYS A 261 14.69 26.15 17.90
N LYS A 262 14.67 25.16 17.01
CA LYS A 262 14.27 25.31 15.59
C LYS A 262 12.76 25.40 15.41
N GLY A 263 11.97 25.00 16.41
CA GLY A 263 10.51 25.12 16.40
C GLY A 263 9.78 23.96 15.74
N TYR A 264 10.47 22.84 15.52
CA TYR A 264 9.88 21.60 14.98
C TYR A 264 9.27 20.71 16.06
N CYS A 265 9.45 21.04 17.34
CA CYS A 265 9.02 20.26 18.49
C CYS A 265 7.57 19.77 18.42
N ILE A 266 6.61 20.63 18.04
CA ILE A 266 5.19 20.27 17.96
C ILE A 266 4.98 19.15 16.95
N TYR A 267 5.53 19.30 15.74
CA TYR A 267 5.44 18.28 14.70
C TYR A 267 6.12 16.99 15.14
N LEU A 268 7.33 17.06 15.70
CA LEU A 268 8.10 15.89 16.13
C LEU A 268 7.37 15.12 17.24
N PHE A 269 6.79 15.80 18.24
CA PHE A 269 6.04 15.11 19.29
C PHE A 269 4.78 14.43 18.76
N ILE A 270 3.99 15.12 17.94
CA ILE A 270 2.76 14.55 17.38
C ILE A 270 3.07 13.39 16.43
N GLN A 271 4.08 13.54 15.56
CA GLN A 271 4.50 12.47 14.64
C GLN A 271 5.11 11.27 15.38
N GLY A 272 5.95 11.52 16.39
CA GLY A 272 6.53 10.46 17.22
C GLY A 272 5.46 9.68 17.98
N LEU A 273 4.46 10.37 18.54
CA LEU A 273 3.32 9.74 19.19
C LEU A 273 2.52 8.88 18.20
N ALA A 274 2.26 9.35 16.98
CA ALA A 274 1.57 8.57 15.96
C ALA A 274 2.32 7.26 15.63
N PHE A 275 3.65 7.31 15.53
CA PHE A 275 4.48 6.11 15.34
C PHE A 275 4.39 5.14 16.53
N LEU A 276 4.39 5.64 17.76
CA LEU A 276 4.26 4.79 18.96
C LEU A 276 2.88 4.14 19.06
N VAL A 277 1.80 4.90 18.82
CA VAL A 277 0.43 4.38 18.85
C VAL A 277 0.23 3.25 17.84
N ILE A 278 0.73 3.43 16.61
CA ILE A 278 0.73 2.38 15.58
C ILE A 278 1.70 1.23 15.93
N GLY A 279 2.84 1.57 16.52
CA GLY A 279 3.87 0.65 16.98
C GLY A 279 3.35 -0.39 17.97
N PHE A 280 2.56 0.07 18.93
CA PHE A 280 1.94 -0.78 19.96
C PHE A 280 0.62 -1.45 19.56
N GLU A 281 0.20 -1.31 18.29
CA GLU A 281 -1.06 -1.85 17.75
C GLU A 281 -2.33 -1.38 18.51
N TYR A 282 -2.36 -0.13 18.99
CA TYR A 282 -3.55 0.40 19.68
C TYR A 282 -4.72 0.77 18.75
N ILE A 283 -4.56 0.65 17.43
CA ILE A 283 -5.55 1.08 16.42
C ILE A 283 -6.10 -0.13 15.66
N GLY A 284 -7.43 -0.17 15.47
CA GLY A 284 -8.10 -1.04 14.50
C GLY A 284 -7.91 -2.54 14.76
N THR A 285 -7.89 -2.95 16.04
CA THR A 285 -7.67 -4.34 16.46
C THR A 285 -8.93 -5.20 16.37
N ARG A 286 -10.12 -4.59 16.38
CA ARG A 286 -11.41 -5.27 16.25
C ARG A 286 -12.12 -4.79 14.98
N PRO A 287 -12.80 -5.69 14.26
CA PRO A 287 -13.68 -5.27 13.18
C PRO A 287 -14.79 -4.35 13.73
N PRO A 288 -15.28 -3.38 12.94
CA PRO A 288 -16.42 -2.57 13.33
C PRO A 288 -17.62 -3.48 13.61
N SER A 289 -18.23 -3.33 14.79
CA SER A 289 -19.47 -4.00 15.12
C SER A 289 -20.57 -3.44 14.23
N THR A 290 -21.29 -4.32 13.55
CA THR A 290 -22.57 -3.98 12.92
C THR A 290 -23.58 -3.71 14.02
N GLU A 291 -23.72 -2.46 14.43
CA GLU A 291 -24.97 -1.95 15.01
C GLU A 291 -25.92 -1.54 13.88
#